data_AF-A0A3C1VHQ1-F1
#
_entry.id   AF-A0A3C1VHQ1-F1
#
_cell.length_a   1.000
_cell.length_b   1.000
_cell.length_c   1.000
_cell.angle_alpha   90.00
_cell.angle_beta   90.00
_cell.angle_gamma   90.00
#
_symmetry.space_group_name_H-M   'P 1'
#
loop_
_entity.id
_entity.type
_entity.pdbx_description
1 polymer ?
#
loop_
_entity_poly.entity_id
_entity_poly.type
_entity_poly.pdbx_seq_one_letter_code
_entity_poly.pdbx_strand_id
1 'polypeptide(L)'
;FLPDRLEVPMLDLLETVSATEDGAWLFPLMLGEQNAALVAWWNGGVLRNLSFVTLPATGDRAVELKNQLTHIAWSGELEGWFPAQPKWHLVADTADAAEWENVLRTGLGEPVQVIAPPATVELAARTANRAALALPSNLLPAEFTTRHHQQFVDRLWLRGLAAAGIFYAVLVVIYFCAVGVLGYRTHGVETQVAAISGSYTNALQLQARYGVLKERQQLKFAALDCWQLVAQELPPVMSLQRFSFADGQRLTLSGTAPQDQINKLFDFNTALKKKQVNGQFVFDQQKGDTVNPRLAGNQETWNFSLELLHSEEPPQ
;
A
#
# COMPACT_ATOMS: atom_id res chain seq x y z
N PHE A 1 17.87 6.34 30.01
CA PHE A 1 18.19 7.75 30.23
C PHE A 1 19.50 7.80 30.98
N LEU A 2 20.52 8.43 30.42
CA LEU A 2 21.79 8.67 31.11
C LEU A 2 21.69 10.04 31.81
N PRO A 3 22.32 10.22 32.98
CA PRO A 3 22.27 11.48 33.69
C PRO A 3 23.00 12.55 32.85
N ASP A 4 22.29 13.63 32.55
CA ASP A 4 22.82 14.79 31.83
C ASP A 4 23.30 15.89 32.80
N ARG A 5 22.99 15.73 34.10
CA ARG A 5 23.38 16.66 35.17
C ARG A 5 23.77 15.92 36.43
N LEU A 6 24.83 16.39 37.07
CA LEU A 6 25.26 16.02 38.41
C LEU A 6 25.26 17.29 39.26
N GLU A 7 24.26 17.41 40.12
CA GLU A 7 24.07 18.54 41.03
C GLU A 7 24.23 18.05 42.47
N VAL A 8 24.82 18.88 43.32
CA VAL A 8 24.99 18.63 44.76
C VAL A 8 24.17 19.69 45.50
N PRO A 9 23.55 19.38 46.65
CA PRO A 9 22.66 20.31 47.38
C PRO A 9 23.28 21.67 47.71
N MET A 10 24.60 21.80 47.65
CA MET A 10 25.37 23.01 47.96
C MET A 10 26.21 23.50 46.77
N LEU A 11 25.80 23.19 45.53
CA LEU A 11 26.53 23.59 44.33
C LEU A 11 26.74 25.10 44.24
N ASP A 12 25.70 25.90 44.55
CA ASP A 12 25.83 27.37 44.55
C ASP A 12 26.79 27.87 45.63
N LEU A 13 26.81 27.21 46.79
CA LEU A 13 27.76 27.53 47.86
C LEU A 13 29.20 27.22 47.41
N LEU A 14 29.40 26.06 46.78
CA LEU A 14 30.69 25.65 46.23
C LEU A 14 31.18 26.59 45.12
N GLU A 15 30.27 27.11 44.27
CA GLU A 15 30.59 28.12 43.26
C GLU A 15 30.86 29.51 43.87
N THR A 16 30.24 29.85 45.00
CA THR A 16 30.47 31.14 45.67
C THR A 16 31.78 31.22 46.42
N VAL A 17 32.21 30.08 46.99
CA VAL A 17 33.46 29.97 47.72
C VAL A 17 34.54 29.64 46.70
N SER A 18 35.00 30.66 45.98
CA SER A 18 36.13 30.56 45.07
C SER A 18 37.34 30.07 45.86
N ALA A 19 37.66 28.78 45.75
CA ALA A 19 38.83 28.19 46.41
C ALA A 19 40.11 28.75 45.77
N THR A 20 40.56 29.90 46.25
CA THR A 20 41.82 30.55 45.86
C THR A 20 43.04 29.83 46.43
N GLU A 21 42.83 28.95 47.42
CA GLU A 21 43.88 28.16 48.06
C GLU A 21 43.64 26.66 47.84
N ASP A 22 44.75 25.95 47.63
CA ASP A 22 44.76 24.49 47.58
C ASP A 22 44.55 23.91 48.98
N GLY A 23 43.67 22.92 49.09
CA GLY A 23 43.30 22.35 50.37
C GLY A 23 41.93 21.68 50.36
N ALA A 24 41.52 21.27 51.55
CA ALA A 24 40.22 20.65 51.79
C ALA A 24 39.26 21.69 52.40
N TRP A 25 38.13 21.88 51.73
CA TRP A 25 37.09 22.81 52.13
C TRP A 25 35.89 22.04 52.64
N LEU A 26 35.58 22.20 53.92
CA LEU A 26 34.48 21.53 54.60
C LEU A 26 33.27 22.44 54.72
N PHE A 27 32.12 21.92 54.31
CA PHE A 27 30.84 22.58 54.40
C PHE A 27 29.88 21.72 55.22
N PRO A 28 29.64 22.06 56.50
CA PRO A 28 28.69 21.35 57.34
C PRO A 28 27.26 21.37 56.78
N LEU A 29 26.57 20.25 56.92
CA LEU A 29 25.19 20.06 56.51
C LEU A 29 24.53 18.94 57.30
N MET A 30 23.19 18.90 57.29
CA MET A 30 22.44 17.77 57.83
C MET A 30 22.05 16.83 56.70
N LEU A 31 22.54 15.59 56.74
CA LEU A 31 22.18 14.55 55.78
C LEU A 31 21.14 13.62 56.44
N GLY A 32 19.86 13.96 56.29
CA GLY A 32 18.79 13.30 57.05
C GLY A 32 18.86 13.69 58.53
N GLU A 33 19.07 12.71 59.41
CA GLU A 33 19.22 12.92 60.88
C GLU A 33 20.70 12.92 61.34
N GLN A 34 21.66 12.87 60.40
CA GLN A 34 23.09 12.80 60.72
C GLN A 34 23.81 14.11 60.40
N ASN A 35 24.65 14.56 61.34
CA ASN A 35 25.59 15.66 61.09
C ASN A 35 26.61 15.17 60.05
N ALA A 36 26.68 15.85 58.91
CA ALA A 36 27.60 15.54 57.84
C ALA A 36 28.32 16.81 57.37
N ALA A 37 29.38 16.63 56.60
CA ALA A 37 29.99 17.73 55.87
C ALA A 37 30.31 17.28 54.45
N LEU A 38 30.08 18.20 53.51
CA LEU A 38 30.61 18.08 52.17
C LEU A 38 32.07 18.55 52.20
N VAL A 39 32.97 17.76 51.66
CA VAL A 39 34.40 18.08 51.57
C VAL A 39 34.76 18.22 50.10
N ALA A 40 35.15 19.43 49.71
CA ALA A 40 35.64 19.76 48.38
C ALA A 40 37.18 19.85 48.42
N TRP A 41 37.84 19.03 47.60
CA TRP A 41 39.29 18.94 47.54
C TRP A 41 39.82 19.70 46.33
N TRP A 42 40.52 20.80 46.57
CA TRP A 42 41.04 21.69 45.55
C TRP A 42 42.57 21.57 45.43
N ASN A 43 43.06 21.45 44.20
CA ASN A 43 44.49 21.50 43.89
C ASN A 43 44.73 22.16 42.52
N GLY A 44 45.56 23.20 42.49
CA GLY A 44 45.90 23.97 41.30
C GLY A 44 44.70 24.75 40.74
N GLY A 45 43.77 25.17 41.61
CA GLY A 45 42.52 25.83 41.21
C GLY A 45 41.49 24.90 40.55
N VAL A 46 41.70 23.58 40.57
CA VAL A 46 40.78 22.59 40.02
C VAL A 46 40.18 21.75 41.15
N LEU A 47 38.85 21.57 41.14
CA LEU A 47 38.16 20.64 42.03
C LEU A 47 38.50 19.22 41.61
N ARG A 48 39.25 18.50 42.45
CA ARG A 48 39.73 17.13 42.15
C ARG A 48 38.82 16.05 42.70
N ASN A 49 38.27 16.28 43.89
CA ASN A 49 37.42 15.30 44.56
C ASN A 49 36.33 16.02 45.36
N LEU A 50 35.18 15.38 45.46
CA LEU A 50 34.04 15.82 46.25
C LEU A 50 33.50 14.61 47.02
N SER A 51 33.50 14.72 48.34
CA SER A 51 33.21 13.59 49.24
C SER A 51 32.33 14.03 50.41
N PHE A 52 31.51 13.13 50.94
CA PHE A 52 30.78 13.38 52.18
C PHE A 52 31.49 12.70 53.34
N VAL A 53 31.63 13.42 54.44
CA VAL A 53 32.02 12.85 55.74
C VAL A 53 30.86 12.94 56.69
N THR A 54 30.75 11.97 57.59
CA THR A 54 29.65 11.90 58.56
C THR A 54 30.21 11.87 59.98
N LEU A 55 29.57 12.60 60.88
CA LEU A 55 29.83 12.54 62.30
C LEU A 55 28.85 11.53 62.91
N PRO A 56 29.34 10.41 63.47
CA PRO A 56 28.46 9.45 64.12
C PRO A 56 27.80 10.08 65.37
N ALA A 57 26.53 9.71 65.60
CA ALA A 57 25.78 10.19 66.76
C ALA A 57 26.40 9.75 68.10
N THR A 58 27.05 8.57 68.11
CA THR A 58 27.68 7.94 69.27
C THR A 58 29.13 7.55 68.96
N GLY A 59 30.04 7.74 69.92
CA GLY A 59 31.46 7.36 69.80
C GLY A 59 32.40 8.58 69.74
N ASP A 60 33.68 8.32 69.45
CA ASP A 60 34.70 9.36 69.32
C ASP A 60 34.64 10.02 67.93
N ARG A 61 33.89 11.13 67.88
CA ARG A 61 33.65 11.91 66.65
C ARG A 61 34.94 12.43 66.01
N ALA A 62 35.93 12.82 66.81
CA ALA A 62 37.16 13.42 66.31
C ALA A 62 38.06 12.38 65.63
N VAL A 63 38.16 11.18 66.21
CA VAL A 63 38.94 10.07 65.65
C VAL A 63 38.32 9.57 64.35
N GLU A 64 37.00 9.39 64.31
CA GLU A 64 36.32 8.88 63.11
C GLU A 64 36.39 9.87 61.95
N LEU A 65 36.15 11.16 62.22
CA LEU A 65 36.30 12.22 61.22
C LEU A 65 37.73 12.29 60.68
N LYS A 66 38.73 12.21 61.57
CA LYS A 66 40.15 12.13 61.17
C LYS A 66 40.39 10.95 60.24
N ASN A 67 39.90 9.76 60.58
CA ASN A 67 40.11 8.55 59.78
C ASN A 67 39.52 8.71 58.37
N GLN A 68 38.28 9.21 58.26
CA GLN A 68 37.63 9.44 56.96
C GLN A 68 38.41 10.46 56.11
N LEU A 69 38.79 11.60 56.69
CA LEU A 69 39.54 12.65 55.98
C LEU A 69 40.94 12.18 55.58
N THR A 70 41.64 11.49 56.49
CA THR A 70 43.00 10.97 56.25
C THR A 70 42.99 9.90 55.16
N HIS A 71 41.98 9.03 55.15
CA HIS A 71 41.84 7.99 54.12
C HIS A 71 41.71 8.61 52.72
N ILE A 72 40.90 9.67 52.59
CA ILE A 72 40.73 10.36 51.30
C ILE A 72 41.99 11.14 50.94
N ALA A 73 42.63 11.83 51.90
CA ALA A 73 43.89 12.53 51.67
C ALA A 73 44.99 11.57 51.19
N TRP A 74 45.12 10.39 51.79
CA TRP A 74 46.06 9.35 51.36
C TRP A 74 45.74 8.81 49.97
N SER A 75 44.46 8.60 49.65
CA SER A 75 44.08 8.21 48.29
C SER A 75 44.50 9.25 47.26
N GLY A 76 44.36 10.54 47.59
CA GLY A 76 44.78 11.62 46.72
C GLY A 76 46.29 11.79 46.60
N GLU A 77 47.03 11.49 47.65
CA GLU A 77 48.50 11.44 47.63
C GLU A 77 49.00 10.28 46.76
N LEU A 78 48.42 9.08 46.91
CA LEU A 78 48.76 7.89 46.13
C LEU A 78 48.46 8.08 44.64
N GLU A 79 47.35 8.75 44.30
CA GLU A 79 46.99 9.08 42.91
C GLU A 79 47.74 10.31 42.38
N GLY A 80 48.50 11.02 43.24
CA GLY A 80 49.35 12.14 42.87
C GLY A 80 48.61 13.46 42.58
N TRP A 81 47.33 13.58 42.96
CA TRP A 81 46.54 14.80 42.76
C TRP A 81 46.40 15.66 44.01
N PHE A 82 46.90 15.25 45.17
CA PHE A 82 46.77 16.00 46.42
C PHE A 82 48.09 16.09 47.21
N PRO A 83 48.43 17.25 47.81
CA PRO A 83 49.66 17.39 48.58
C PRO A 83 49.58 16.65 49.93
N ALA A 84 50.74 16.18 50.42
CA ALA A 84 50.84 15.46 51.68
C ALA A 84 50.44 16.27 52.94
N GLN A 85 50.38 17.61 52.84
CA GLN A 85 49.92 18.49 53.93
C GLN A 85 48.83 19.45 53.41
N PRO A 86 47.54 19.11 53.60
CA PRO A 86 46.44 20.00 53.25
C PRO A 86 46.32 21.20 54.17
N LYS A 87 45.88 22.32 53.60
CA LYS A 87 45.22 23.36 54.39
C LYS A 87 43.75 23.00 54.59
N TRP A 88 43.28 23.16 55.81
CA TRP A 88 41.91 22.86 56.19
C TRP A 88 41.11 24.15 56.32
N HIS A 89 40.04 24.25 55.53
CA HIS A 89 39.12 25.39 55.54
C HIS A 89 37.73 24.91 55.96
N LEU A 90 37.14 25.54 56.97
CA LEU A 90 35.79 25.26 57.44
C LEU A 90 34.88 26.44 57.07
N VAL A 91 33.89 26.20 56.22
CA VAL A 91 32.90 27.19 55.83
C VAL A 91 31.61 26.94 56.61
N ALA A 92 31.41 27.66 57.70
CA ALA A 92 30.29 27.42 58.62
C ALA A 92 29.85 28.70 59.34
N ASP A 93 28.57 28.79 59.66
CA ASP A 93 28.03 29.86 60.50
C ASP A 93 28.59 29.78 61.92
N THR A 94 28.58 30.90 62.66
CA THR A 94 29.21 31.00 63.99
C THR A 94 28.81 29.90 65.00
N ALA A 95 27.58 29.37 64.91
CA ALA A 95 27.11 28.28 65.77
C ALA A 95 27.73 26.92 65.38
N ASP A 96 27.65 26.55 64.10
CA ASP A 96 28.16 25.28 63.58
C ASP A 96 29.69 25.27 63.53
N ALA A 97 30.31 26.43 63.28
CA ALA A 97 31.75 26.62 63.28
C ALA A 97 32.37 26.20 64.61
N ALA A 98 31.76 26.57 65.74
CA ALA A 98 32.28 26.23 67.06
C ALA A 98 32.25 24.72 67.35
N GLU A 99 31.20 24.00 66.90
CA GLU A 99 31.12 22.55 67.07
C GLU A 99 32.16 21.83 66.17
N TRP A 100 32.19 22.18 64.89
CA TRP A 100 33.03 21.52 63.90
C TRP A 100 34.51 21.86 64.05
N GLU A 101 34.86 23.11 64.38
CA GLU A 101 36.24 23.54 64.59
C GLU A 101 36.89 22.78 65.74
N ASN A 102 36.16 22.59 66.85
CA ASN A 102 36.68 21.85 68.00
C ASN A 102 36.96 20.38 67.65
N VAL A 103 36.04 19.72 66.94
CA VAL A 103 36.21 18.32 66.53
C VAL A 103 37.35 18.18 65.52
N LEU A 104 37.45 19.08 64.54
CA LEU A 104 38.50 19.07 63.52
C LEU A 104 39.88 19.35 64.11
N ARG A 105 40.02 20.37 64.96
CA ARG A 105 41.30 20.68 65.63
C ARG A 105 41.76 19.53 66.53
N THR A 106 40.83 18.89 67.23
CA THR A 106 41.14 17.73 68.08
C THR A 106 41.54 16.50 67.25
N GLY A 107 40.86 16.23 66.14
CA GLY A 107 41.14 15.07 65.28
C GLY A 107 42.41 15.22 64.44
N LEU A 108 42.55 16.36 63.76
CA LEU A 108 43.64 16.62 62.81
C LEU A 108 44.93 17.08 63.50
N GLY A 109 44.82 17.77 64.65
CA GLY A 109 45.97 18.36 65.33
C GLY A 109 46.61 19.54 64.58
N GLU A 110 45.89 20.08 63.59
CA GLU A 110 46.34 21.15 62.70
C GLU A 110 45.41 22.39 62.80
N PRO A 111 45.90 23.59 62.46
CA PRO A 111 45.06 24.79 62.45
C PRO A 111 44.01 24.72 61.32
N VAL A 112 42.74 24.92 61.68
CA VAL A 112 41.63 25.03 60.73
C VAL A 112 41.26 26.49 60.55
N GLN A 113 41.19 26.94 59.30
CA GLN A 113 40.76 28.30 58.96
C GLN A 113 39.25 28.34 58.85
N VAL A 114 38.58 29.08 59.73
CA VAL A 114 37.13 29.26 59.70
C VAL A 114 36.79 30.46 58.81
N ILE A 115 35.93 30.22 57.82
CA ILE A 115 35.45 31.22 56.86
C ILE A 115 33.94 31.33 57.02
N ALA A 116 33.44 32.56 57.18
CA ALA A 116 32.01 32.78 57.26
C ALA A 116 31.35 32.47 55.89
N PRO A 117 30.25 31.71 55.85
CA PRO A 117 29.52 31.47 54.62
C PRO A 117 28.93 32.78 54.08
N PRO A 118 28.73 32.88 52.75
CA PRO A 118 28.01 34.01 52.17
C PRO A 118 26.57 34.06 52.70
N ALA A 119 25.99 35.25 52.72
CA ALA A 119 24.65 35.44 53.26
C ALA A 119 23.63 34.56 52.54
N THR A 120 22.74 33.92 53.30
CA THR A 120 21.70 33.01 52.77
C THR A 120 20.81 33.67 51.72
N VAL A 121 20.56 34.98 51.84
CA VAL A 121 19.83 35.79 50.86
C VAL A 121 20.56 35.87 49.52
N GLU A 122 21.88 36.01 49.53
CA GLU A 122 22.69 36.04 48.31
C GLU A 122 22.73 34.67 47.63
N LEU A 123 22.83 33.59 48.41
CA LEU A 123 22.74 32.22 47.92
C LEU A 123 21.36 31.97 47.27
N ALA A 124 20.28 32.34 47.94
CA ALA A 124 18.92 32.20 47.41
C ALA A 124 18.70 33.06 46.15
N ALA A 125 19.26 34.26 46.10
CA ALA A 125 19.21 35.10 44.90
C ALA A 125 19.99 34.48 43.73
N ARG A 126 21.16 33.87 43.98
CA ARG A 126 21.92 33.16 42.95
C ARG A 126 21.21 31.91 42.46
N THR A 127 20.66 31.10 43.36
CA THR A 127 19.91 29.89 42.97
C THR A 127 18.68 30.26 42.14
N ALA A 128 17.95 31.32 42.54
CA ALA A 128 16.81 31.85 41.80
C ALA A 128 17.21 32.39 40.42
N ASN A 129 18.30 33.17 40.34
CA ASN A 129 18.82 33.67 39.07
C ASN A 129 19.28 32.53 38.16
N ARG A 130 19.95 31.52 38.71
CA ARG A 130 20.38 30.34 37.94
C ARG A 130 19.18 29.58 37.39
N ALA A 131 18.18 29.33 38.22
CA ALA A 131 16.95 28.65 37.81
C ALA A 131 16.20 29.45 36.73
N ALA A 132 16.12 30.78 36.89
CA ALA A 132 15.45 31.66 35.94
C ALA A 132 16.17 31.75 34.58
N LEU A 133 17.51 31.73 34.59
CA LEU A 133 18.33 31.85 33.38
C LEU A 133 18.69 30.49 32.76
N ALA A 134 18.28 29.38 33.37
CA ALA A 134 18.66 28.02 33.00
C ALA A 134 20.18 27.84 32.79
N LEU A 135 20.98 28.56 33.59
CA LEU A 135 22.44 28.54 33.49
C LEU A 135 22.95 27.13 33.87
N PRO A 136 23.83 26.53 33.04
CA PRO A 136 24.35 25.20 33.31
C PRO A 136 25.43 25.27 34.41
N SER A 137 25.08 24.92 35.64
CA SER A 137 26.04 24.54 36.69
C SER A 137 26.02 23.02 36.80
N ASN A 138 27.03 22.35 36.26
CA ASN A 138 27.08 20.90 36.19
C ASN A 138 28.47 20.42 36.59
N LEU A 139 28.53 19.44 37.49
CA LEU A 139 29.79 18.78 37.83
C LEU A 139 30.19 17.74 36.79
N LEU A 140 29.30 17.38 35.85
CA LEU A 140 29.68 16.56 34.71
C LEU A 140 30.55 17.37 33.74
N PRO A 141 31.72 16.84 33.33
CA PRO A 141 32.50 17.46 32.27
C PRO A 141 31.67 17.56 30.98
N ALA A 142 31.82 18.67 30.25
CA ALA A 142 31.07 18.95 29.03
C ALA A 142 31.26 17.87 27.92
N GLU A 143 32.33 17.09 27.99
CA GLU A 143 32.58 15.97 27.09
C GLU A 143 31.56 14.83 27.25
N PHE A 144 31.07 14.60 28.49
CA PHE A 144 30.10 13.55 28.74
C PHE A 144 28.69 13.96 28.34
N THR A 145 28.30 15.21 28.59
CA THR A 145 26.99 15.74 28.17
C THR A 145 26.85 15.71 26.65
N THR A 146 27.88 16.14 25.92
CA THR A 146 27.88 16.10 24.45
C THR A 146 27.82 14.67 23.90
N ARG A 147 28.60 13.74 24.48
CA ARG A 147 28.58 12.33 24.08
C ARG A 147 27.23 11.66 24.35
N HIS A 148 26.63 11.88 25.52
CA HIS A 148 25.32 11.32 25.85
C HIS A 148 24.21 11.86 24.95
N HIS A 149 24.26 13.16 24.63
CA HIS A 149 23.34 13.77 23.67
C HIS A 149 23.47 13.16 22.27
N GLN A 150 24.71 13.00 21.77
CA GLN A 150 24.96 12.37 20.47
C GLN A 150 24.43 10.93 20.40
N GLN A 151 24.68 10.12 21.43
CA GLN A 151 24.18 8.74 21.49
C GLN A 151 22.65 8.67 21.52
N PHE A 152 22.00 9.62 22.19
CA PHE A 152 20.54 9.69 22.22
C PHE A 152 19.97 10.01 20.83
N VAL A 153 20.52 11.03 20.17
CA VAL A 153 20.13 11.45 18.83
C VAL A 153 20.31 10.31 17.84
N ASP A 154 21.47 9.65 17.84
CA ASP A 154 21.77 8.54 16.94
C ASP A 154 20.77 7.39 17.09
N ARG A 155 20.48 6.96 18.32
CA ARG A 155 19.53 5.89 18.59
C ARG A 155 18.09 6.26 18.19
N LEU A 156 17.72 7.53 18.32
CA LEU A 156 16.41 8.03 17.91
C LEU A 156 16.27 8.01 16.39
N TRP A 157 17.28 8.51 15.67
CA TRP A 157 17.31 8.48 14.20
C TRP A 157 17.30 7.06 13.66
N LEU A 158 18.08 6.15 14.23
CA LEU A 158 18.15 4.77 13.77
C LEU A 158 16.82 4.03 13.98
N ARG A 159 16.15 4.28 15.11
CA ARG A 159 14.80 3.74 15.35
C ARG A 159 13.75 4.37 14.42
N GLY A 160 13.83 5.69 14.19
CA GLY A 160 12.93 6.40 13.28
C GLY A 160 13.05 5.90 11.84
N LEU A 161 14.27 5.76 11.33
CA LEU A 161 14.55 5.21 10.00
C LEU A 161 14.11 3.74 9.88
N ALA A 162 14.38 2.92 10.90
CA ALA A 162 13.92 1.53 10.90
C ALA A 162 12.39 1.43 10.86
N ALA A 163 11.69 2.23 11.66
CA ALA A 163 10.22 2.26 11.66
C ALA A 163 9.64 2.73 10.31
N ALA A 164 10.22 3.78 9.72
CA ALA A 164 9.84 4.25 8.40
C ALA A 164 10.07 3.18 7.31
N GLY A 165 11.20 2.48 7.37
CA GLY A 165 11.51 1.38 6.46
C GLY A 165 10.52 0.21 6.57
N ILE A 166 10.14 -0.19 7.79
CA ILE A 166 9.13 -1.22 8.03
C ILE A 166 7.78 -0.78 7.45
N PHE A 167 7.36 0.46 7.72
CA PHE A 167 6.10 0.98 7.21
C PHE A 167 6.07 0.98 5.67
N TYR A 168 7.17 1.39 5.03
CA TYR A 168 7.30 1.31 3.57
C TYR A 168 7.23 -0.12 3.06
N ALA A 169 7.94 -1.06 3.68
CA ALA A 169 7.90 -2.48 3.30
C ALA A 169 6.48 -3.06 3.38
N VAL A 170 5.71 -2.70 4.42
CA VAL A 170 4.30 -3.09 4.55
C VAL A 170 3.47 -2.54 3.40
N LEU A 171 3.63 -1.26 3.04
CA LEU A 171 2.92 -0.67 1.89
C LEU A 171 3.27 -1.36 0.57
N VAL A 172 4.54 -1.71 0.37
CA VAL A 172 4.99 -2.45 -0.81
C VAL A 172 4.32 -3.83 -0.87
N VAL A 173 4.24 -4.56 0.24
CA VAL A 173 3.54 -5.85 0.31
C VAL A 173 2.05 -5.69 -0.03
N ILE A 174 1.38 -4.69 0.54
CA ILE A 174 -0.02 -4.39 0.24
C ILE A 174 -0.21 -4.08 -1.25
N TYR A 175 0.69 -3.29 -1.83
CA TYR A 175 0.67 -2.97 -3.26
C TYR A 175 0.81 -4.21 -4.13
N PHE A 176 1.78 -5.08 -3.84
CA PHE A 176 1.95 -6.35 -4.59
C PHE A 176 0.74 -7.27 -4.43
N CYS A 177 0.14 -7.37 -3.25
CA CYS A 177 -1.09 -8.12 -3.05
C CYS A 177 -2.24 -7.55 -3.88
N ALA A 178 -2.41 -6.22 -3.90
CA ALA A 178 -3.46 -5.57 -4.70
C ALA A 178 -3.27 -5.83 -6.20
N VAL A 179 -2.05 -5.63 -6.72
CA VAL A 179 -1.72 -5.90 -8.12
C VAL A 179 -1.93 -7.37 -8.47
N GLY A 180 -1.55 -8.30 -7.60
CA GLY A 180 -1.79 -9.74 -7.79
C GLY A 180 -3.28 -10.06 -7.89
N VAL A 181 -4.11 -9.52 -7.00
CA VAL A 181 -5.58 -9.70 -7.05
C VAL A 181 -6.18 -9.13 -8.34
N LEU A 182 -5.73 -7.95 -8.78
CA LEU A 182 -6.18 -7.38 -10.05
C LEU A 182 -5.76 -8.27 -11.24
N GLY A 183 -4.53 -8.80 -11.23
CA GLY A 183 -4.04 -9.73 -12.25
C GLY A 183 -4.83 -11.04 -12.33
N TYR A 184 -5.22 -11.61 -11.18
CA TYR A 184 -6.08 -12.79 -11.16
C TYR A 184 -7.47 -12.51 -11.73
N ARG A 185 -8.04 -11.33 -11.45
CA ARG A 185 -9.34 -10.93 -12.00
C ARG A 185 -9.27 -10.71 -13.51
N THR A 186 -8.21 -10.11 -14.03
CA THR A 186 -8.05 -9.91 -15.48
C THR A 186 -7.87 -11.23 -16.22
N HIS A 187 -7.06 -12.16 -15.69
CA HIS A 187 -6.94 -13.50 -16.27
C HIS A 187 -8.27 -14.27 -16.25
N GLY A 188 -9.08 -14.10 -15.20
CA GLY A 188 -10.44 -14.66 -15.13
C GLY A 188 -11.37 -14.12 -16.22
N VAL A 189 -11.30 -12.81 -16.50
CA VAL A 189 -12.11 -12.19 -17.56
C VAL A 189 -11.61 -12.60 -18.94
N GLU A 190 -10.30 -12.63 -19.17
CA GLU A 190 -9.71 -13.06 -20.45
C GLU A 190 -10.07 -14.52 -20.77
N THR A 191 -9.99 -15.41 -19.78
CA THR A 191 -10.40 -16.82 -19.94
C THR A 191 -11.89 -16.96 -20.22
N GLN A 192 -12.74 -16.15 -19.58
CA GLN A 192 -14.18 -16.15 -19.82
C GLN A 192 -14.53 -15.59 -21.21
N VAL A 193 -13.86 -14.54 -21.66
CA VAL A 193 -14.01 -13.99 -23.03
C VAL A 193 -13.54 -15.00 -24.08
N ALA A 194 -12.45 -15.73 -23.82
CA ALA A 194 -11.97 -16.79 -24.71
C ALA A 194 -12.95 -17.98 -24.78
N ALA A 195 -13.57 -18.36 -23.65
CA ALA A 195 -14.59 -19.41 -23.62
C ALA A 195 -15.87 -18.99 -24.37
N ILE A 196 -16.29 -17.73 -24.18
CA ILE A 196 -17.49 -17.19 -24.83
C ILE A 196 -17.27 -17.01 -26.34
N SER A 197 -16.11 -16.54 -26.78
CA SER A 197 -15.84 -16.34 -28.22
C SER A 197 -15.89 -17.65 -29.02
N GLY A 198 -15.48 -18.78 -28.43
CA GLY A 198 -15.65 -20.11 -29.04
C GLY A 198 -17.12 -20.55 -29.18
N SER A 199 -18.00 -20.13 -28.26
CA SER A 199 -19.44 -20.40 -28.35
C SER A 199 -20.13 -19.51 -29.39
N TYR A 200 -19.69 -18.26 -29.56
CA TYR A 200 -20.20 -17.34 -30.58
C TYR A 200 -19.91 -17.84 -32.00
N THR A 201 -18.70 -18.34 -32.25
CA THR A 201 -18.35 -18.90 -33.58
C THR A 201 -19.15 -20.16 -33.89
N ASN A 202 -19.38 -21.01 -32.90
CA ASN A 202 -20.24 -22.19 -33.05
C ASN A 202 -21.71 -21.80 -33.30
N ALA A 203 -22.23 -20.78 -32.62
CA ALA A 203 -23.59 -20.28 -32.84
C ALA A 203 -23.77 -19.68 -34.25
N LEU A 204 -22.77 -18.92 -34.75
CA LEU A 204 -22.75 -18.40 -36.12
C LEU A 204 -22.78 -19.51 -37.17
N GLN A 205 -21.98 -20.56 -36.98
CA GLN A 205 -21.99 -21.72 -37.87
C GLN A 205 -23.32 -22.47 -37.85
N LEU A 206 -23.94 -22.59 -36.68
CA LEU A 206 -25.24 -23.25 -36.53
C LEU A 206 -26.36 -22.43 -37.19
N GLN A 207 -26.33 -21.11 -37.05
CA GLN A 207 -27.28 -20.20 -37.71
C GLN A 207 -27.14 -20.27 -39.24
N ALA A 208 -25.91 -20.28 -39.76
CA ALA A 208 -25.68 -20.43 -41.20
C ALA A 208 -26.22 -21.77 -41.74
N ARG A 209 -26.01 -22.88 -41.00
CA ARG A 209 -26.56 -24.20 -41.37
C ARG A 209 -28.08 -24.22 -41.33
N TYR A 210 -28.68 -23.57 -40.33
CA TYR A 210 -30.14 -23.45 -40.23
C TYR A 210 -30.74 -22.67 -41.41
N GLY A 211 -30.09 -21.57 -41.83
CA GLY A 211 -30.50 -20.79 -43.00
C GLY A 211 -30.56 -21.63 -44.28
N VAL A 212 -29.49 -22.38 -44.57
CA VAL A 212 -29.44 -23.27 -45.75
C VAL A 212 -30.52 -24.35 -45.71
N LEU A 213 -30.84 -24.89 -44.52
CA LEU A 213 -31.90 -25.89 -44.38
C LEU A 213 -33.30 -25.29 -44.61
N LYS A 214 -33.54 -24.08 -44.11
CA LYS A 214 -34.80 -23.35 -44.32
C LYS A 214 -35.00 -23.02 -45.80
N GLU A 215 -33.97 -22.54 -46.48
CA GLU A 215 -33.98 -22.25 -47.92
C GLU A 215 -34.34 -23.51 -48.73
N ARG A 216 -33.72 -24.64 -48.43
CA ARG A 216 -34.05 -25.93 -49.08
C ARG A 216 -35.49 -26.37 -48.82
N GLN A 217 -36.05 -26.08 -47.65
CA GLN A 217 -37.44 -26.40 -47.35
C GLN A 217 -38.41 -25.51 -48.14
N GLN A 218 -38.15 -24.20 -48.22
CA GLN A 218 -38.96 -23.26 -48.98
C GLN A 218 -38.97 -23.59 -50.47
N LEU A 219 -37.81 -23.93 -51.05
CA LEU A 219 -37.69 -24.37 -52.45
C LEU A 219 -38.55 -25.62 -52.75
N LYS A 220 -38.67 -26.55 -51.79
CA LYS A 220 -39.53 -27.74 -51.95
C LYS A 220 -41.01 -27.40 -51.95
N PHE A 221 -41.46 -26.47 -51.12
CA PHE A 221 -42.86 -26.02 -51.11
C PHE A 221 -43.20 -25.26 -52.40
N ALA A 222 -42.33 -24.35 -52.83
CA ALA A 222 -42.52 -23.63 -54.10
C ALA A 222 -42.61 -24.58 -55.31
N ALA A 223 -41.77 -25.61 -55.35
CA ALA A 223 -41.82 -26.64 -56.40
C ALA A 223 -43.15 -27.43 -56.38
N LEU A 224 -43.67 -27.74 -55.18
CA LEU A 224 -44.93 -28.45 -55.01
C LEU A 224 -46.12 -27.61 -55.48
N ASP A 225 -46.15 -26.32 -55.14
CA ASP A 225 -47.21 -25.40 -55.57
C ASP A 225 -47.22 -25.22 -57.09
N CYS A 226 -46.03 -25.12 -57.71
CA CYS A 226 -45.90 -25.10 -59.17
C CYS A 226 -46.43 -26.39 -59.81
N TRP A 227 -46.14 -27.55 -59.20
CA TRP A 227 -46.62 -28.84 -59.70
C TRP A 227 -48.14 -28.95 -59.63
N GLN A 228 -48.73 -28.54 -58.49
CA GLN A 228 -50.18 -28.52 -58.30
C GLN A 228 -50.86 -27.60 -59.33
N LEU A 229 -50.30 -26.42 -59.57
CA LEU A 229 -50.86 -25.45 -60.52
C LEU A 229 -50.81 -25.96 -61.96
N VAL A 230 -49.70 -26.62 -62.36
CA VAL A 230 -49.61 -27.26 -63.68
C VAL A 230 -50.60 -28.41 -63.81
N ALA A 231 -50.77 -29.24 -62.78
CA ALA A 231 -51.71 -30.36 -62.81
C ALA A 231 -53.18 -29.89 -62.91
N GLN A 232 -53.53 -28.76 -62.30
CA GLN A 232 -54.89 -28.21 -62.37
C GLN A 232 -55.23 -27.61 -63.73
N GLU A 233 -54.25 -27.00 -64.41
CA GLU A 233 -54.48 -26.30 -65.68
C GLU A 233 -54.20 -27.17 -66.91
N LEU A 234 -53.59 -28.35 -66.74
CA LEU A 234 -53.23 -29.22 -67.87
C LEU A 234 -54.49 -29.71 -68.59
N PRO A 235 -54.62 -29.46 -69.91
CA PRO A 235 -55.76 -29.95 -70.67
C PRO A 235 -55.75 -31.48 -70.73
N PRO A 236 -56.90 -32.17 -70.59
CA PRO A 236 -56.97 -33.63 -70.49
C PRO A 236 -56.52 -34.38 -71.76
N VAL A 237 -56.31 -33.66 -72.86
CA VAL A 237 -55.91 -34.20 -74.17
C VAL A 237 -54.38 -34.16 -74.37
N MET A 238 -53.63 -33.55 -73.45
CA MET A 238 -52.17 -33.43 -73.52
C MET A 238 -51.49 -34.33 -72.50
N SER A 239 -50.36 -34.92 -72.87
CA SER A 239 -49.52 -35.68 -71.95
C SER A 239 -48.26 -34.92 -71.57
N LEU A 240 -48.08 -34.69 -70.29
CA LEU A 240 -46.85 -34.13 -69.73
C LEU A 240 -45.81 -35.26 -69.56
N GLN A 241 -44.63 -35.09 -70.12
CA GLN A 241 -43.55 -36.09 -70.07
C GLN A 241 -42.45 -35.70 -69.08
N ARG A 242 -42.13 -34.40 -68.98
CA ARG A 242 -41.11 -33.89 -68.08
C ARG A 242 -41.56 -32.61 -67.42
N PHE A 243 -41.34 -32.57 -66.12
CA PHE A 243 -41.43 -31.40 -65.27
C PHE A 243 -40.08 -31.24 -64.59
N SER A 244 -39.47 -30.06 -64.69
CA SER A 244 -38.19 -29.77 -64.04
C SER A 244 -38.25 -28.39 -63.41
N PHE A 245 -37.92 -28.31 -62.13
CA PHE A 245 -37.80 -27.06 -61.40
C PHE A 245 -36.34 -26.84 -61.04
N ALA A 246 -35.74 -25.77 -61.55
CA ALA A 246 -34.32 -25.46 -61.41
C ALA A 246 -34.13 -24.10 -60.73
N ASP A 247 -33.11 -24.03 -59.87
CA ASP A 247 -32.63 -22.81 -59.20
C ASP A 247 -33.69 -22.02 -58.43
N GLY A 248 -34.80 -22.65 -58.04
CA GLY A 248 -35.87 -22.00 -57.28
C GLY A 248 -36.71 -20.99 -58.07
N GLN A 249 -36.43 -20.83 -59.35
CA GLN A 249 -37.02 -19.76 -60.16
C GLN A 249 -37.51 -20.26 -61.52
N ARG A 250 -36.85 -21.25 -62.14
CA ARG A 250 -37.20 -21.69 -63.50
C ARG A 250 -37.94 -23.01 -63.50
N LEU A 251 -39.16 -22.98 -64.01
CA LEU A 251 -39.98 -24.14 -64.30
C LEU A 251 -39.90 -24.50 -65.78
N THR A 252 -39.51 -25.73 -66.10
CA THR A 252 -39.46 -26.24 -67.48
C THR A 252 -40.45 -27.38 -67.64
N LEU A 253 -41.33 -27.26 -68.63
CA LEU A 253 -42.36 -28.24 -68.97
C LEU A 253 -42.12 -28.76 -70.39
N SER A 254 -42.28 -30.07 -70.56
CA SER A 254 -42.31 -30.66 -71.90
C SER A 254 -43.27 -31.84 -71.97
N GLY A 255 -43.90 -32.01 -73.12
CA GLY A 255 -44.87 -33.05 -73.36
C GLY A 255 -45.17 -33.27 -74.84
N THR A 256 -46.22 -34.04 -75.09
CA THR A 256 -46.74 -34.30 -76.42
C THR A 256 -48.22 -33.91 -76.51
N ALA A 257 -48.64 -33.47 -77.68
CA ALA A 257 -50.02 -33.11 -77.98
C ALA A 257 -50.42 -33.56 -79.40
N PRO A 258 -51.71 -33.85 -79.65
CA PRO A 258 -52.24 -34.07 -80.99
C PRO A 258 -52.13 -32.81 -81.88
N GLN A 259 -51.84 -33.02 -83.17
CA GLN A 259 -51.58 -31.93 -84.13
C GLN A 259 -52.79 -31.01 -84.37
N ASP A 260 -54.00 -31.50 -84.16
CA ASP A 260 -55.26 -30.74 -84.28
C ASP A 260 -55.52 -29.80 -83.09
N GLN A 261 -54.73 -29.87 -82.01
CA GLN A 261 -55.00 -29.16 -80.74
C GLN A 261 -53.84 -28.31 -80.23
N ILE A 262 -52.85 -28.02 -81.08
CA ILE A 262 -51.68 -27.19 -80.75
C ILE A 262 -52.09 -25.79 -80.27
N ASN A 263 -53.16 -25.22 -80.80
CA ASN A 263 -53.65 -23.92 -80.35
C ASN A 263 -54.01 -23.89 -78.85
N LYS A 264 -54.51 -25.02 -78.31
CA LYS A 264 -54.81 -25.15 -76.86
C LYS A 264 -53.54 -25.12 -76.00
N LEU A 265 -52.37 -25.41 -76.56
CA LEU A 265 -51.09 -25.32 -75.87
C LEU A 265 -50.66 -23.86 -75.68
N PHE A 266 -50.91 -23.01 -76.67
CA PHE A 266 -50.69 -21.56 -76.54
C PHE A 266 -51.66 -20.94 -75.53
N ASP A 267 -52.92 -21.40 -75.52
CA ASP A 267 -53.91 -21.01 -74.51
C ASP A 267 -53.49 -21.46 -73.11
N PHE A 268 -52.99 -22.70 -72.97
CA PHE A 268 -52.45 -23.23 -71.71
C PHE A 268 -51.26 -22.42 -71.19
N ASN A 269 -50.27 -22.12 -72.04
CA ASN A 269 -49.13 -21.29 -71.65
C ASN A 269 -49.59 -19.88 -71.23
N THR A 270 -50.54 -19.30 -71.97
CA THR A 270 -51.10 -17.98 -71.64
C THR A 270 -51.90 -18.02 -70.33
N ALA A 271 -52.67 -19.08 -70.10
CA ALA A 271 -53.44 -19.29 -68.89
C ALA A 271 -52.52 -19.43 -67.68
N LEU A 272 -51.46 -20.24 -67.77
CA LEU A 272 -50.44 -20.39 -66.73
C LEU A 272 -49.75 -19.07 -66.39
N LYS A 273 -49.32 -18.29 -67.40
CA LYS A 273 -48.71 -16.96 -67.18
C LYS A 273 -49.66 -15.95 -66.52
N LYS A 274 -50.97 -16.12 -66.67
CA LYS A 274 -52.00 -15.25 -66.08
C LYS A 274 -52.51 -15.74 -64.73
N LYS A 275 -52.07 -16.90 -64.23
CA LYS A 275 -52.54 -17.42 -62.95
C LYS A 275 -52.08 -16.55 -61.81
N GLN A 276 -53.06 -16.15 -61.01
CA GLN A 276 -52.86 -15.42 -59.78
C GLN A 276 -53.17 -16.31 -58.60
N VAL A 277 -52.26 -16.36 -57.63
CA VAL A 277 -52.50 -16.95 -56.31
C VAL A 277 -52.50 -15.77 -55.33
N ASN A 278 -53.57 -15.63 -54.54
CA ASN A 278 -53.76 -14.51 -53.61
C ASN A 278 -53.65 -13.10 -54.25
N GLY A 279 -54.09 -12.94 -55.50
CA GLY A 279 -54.09 -11.64 -56.21
C GLY A 279 -52.75 -11.22 -56.81
N GLN A 280 -51.73 -12.07 -56.75
CA GLN A 280 -50.41 -11.84 -57.35
C GLN A 280 -50.09 -12.91 -58.40
N PHE A 281 -49.44 -12.52 -59.50
CA PHE A 281 -49.01 -13.46 -60.54
C PHE A 281 -47.92 -14.39 -60.01
N VAL A 282 -48.10 -15.69 -60.21
CA VAL A 282 -47.13 -16.73 -59.77
C VAL A 282 -45.89 -16.72 -60.66
N PHE A 283 -46.09 -16.56 -61.96
CA PHE A 283 -45.03 -16.53 -62.97
C PHE A 283 -44.83 -15.13 -63.51
N ASP A 284 -43.58 -14.79 -63.85
CA ASP A 284 -43.23 -13.59 -64.58
C ASP A 284 -43.77 -13.71 -66.02
N GLN A 285 -44.56 -12.72 -66.43
CA GLN A 285 -45.20 -12.70 -67.74
C GLN A 285 -44.20 -12.45 -68.88
N GLN A 286 -43.12 -11.71 -68.59
CA GLN A 286 -42.15 -11.24 -69.57
C GLN A 286 -40.94 -12.18 -69.70
N LYS A 287 -40.72 -13.05 -68.71
CA LYS A 287 -39.63 -14.03 -68.72
C LYS A 287 -40.10 -15.44 -69.08
N GLY A 288 -39.14 -16.30 -69.40
CA GLY A 288 -39.36 -17.67 -69.87
C GLY A 288 -39.37 -17.81 -71.40
N ASP A 289 -39.22 -19.06 -71.86
CA ASP A 289 -39.19 -19.38 -73.29
C ASP A 289 -40.61 -19.46 -73.86
N THR A 290 -40.79 -18.98 -75.09
CA THR A 290 -42.03 -19.18 -75.84
C THR A 290 -42.25 -20.65 -76.18
N VAL A 291 -43.50 -21.07 -76.33
CA VAL A 291 -43.86 -22.42 -76.76
C VAL A 291 -43.20 -22.74 -78.10
N ASN A 292 -42.37 -23.77 -78.12
CA ASN A 292 -41.72 -24.26 -79.33
C ASN A 292 -42.26 -25.66 -79.67
N PRO A 293 -43.32 -25.77 -80.48
CA PRO A 293 -43.78 -27.07 -80.97
C PRO A 293 -42.78 -27.61 -82.01
N ARG A 294 -42.51 -28.92 -81.94
CA ARG A 294 -41.68 -29.66 -82.89
C ARG A 294 -42.44 -30.91 -83.32
N LEU A 295 -42.54 -31.11 -84.62
CA LEU A 295 -43.15 -32.30 -85.22
C LEU A 295 -42.31 -33.54 -84.89
N ALA A 296 -42.94 -34.54 -84.28
CA ALA A 296 -42.34 -35.81 -83.91
C ALA A 296 -43.26 -36.96 -84.35
N GLY A 297 -43.28 -37.25 -85.65
CA GLY A 297 -44.18 -38.25 -86.24
C GLY A 297 -45.63 -37.75 -86.30
N ASN A 298 -46.58 -38.54 -85.78
CA ASN A 298 -48.02 -38.23 -85.80
C ASN A 298 -48.49 -37.41 -84.57
N GLN A 299 -47.55 -36.91 -83.77
CA GLN A 299 -47.77 -36.07 -82.59
C GLN A 299 -46.78 -34.90 -82.61
N GLU A 300 -47.14 -33.80 -81.95
CA GLU A 300 -46.23 -32.69 -81.74
C GLU A 300 -45.66 -32.73 -80.33
N THR A 301 -44.33 -32.71 -80.24
CA THR A 301 -43.62 -32.50 -79.00
C THR A 301 -43.53 -31.01 -78.73
N TRP A 302 -43.72 -30.61 -77.48
CA TRP A 302 -43.63 -29.21 -77.09
C TRP A 302 -42.77 -29.05 -75.84
N ASN A 303 -42.12 -27.89 -75.76
CA ASN A 303 -41.47 -27.44 -74.55
C ASN A 303 -41.63 -25.92 -74.40
N PHE A 304 -41.65 -25.48 -73.14
CA PHE A 304 -41.49 -24.07 -72.78
C PHE A 304 -40.99 -23.99 -71.34
N SER A 305 -40.48 -22.82 -70.98
CA SER A 305 -40.08 -22.55 -69.60
C SER A 305 -40.76 -21.29 -69.09
N LEU A 306 -41.06 -21.28 -67.80
CA LEU A 306 -41.64 -20.17 -67.05
C LEU A 306 -40.70 -19.81 -65.91
N GLU A 307 -40.61 -18.53 -65.58
CA GLU A 307 -39.85 -18.06 -64.42
C GLU A 307 -40.84 -17.58 -63.35
N LEU A 308 -40.58 -17.88 -62.09
CA LEU A 308 -41.38 -17.40 -60.96
C LEU A 308 -41.16 -15.91 -60.75
N LEU A 309 -42.25 -15.17 -60.49
CA LEU A 309 -42.17 -13.73 -60.20
C LEU A 309 -41.51 -13.48 -58.82
N HIS A 310 -41.69 -14.42 -57.89
CA HIS A 310 -41.09 -14.37 -56.56
C HIS A 310 -40.26 -15.63 -56.33
N SER A 311 -38.94 -15.50 -56.28
CA SER A 311 -38.18 -16.30 -55.33
C SER A 311 -38.41 -15.66 -53.97
N GLU A 312 -39.05 -16.37 -53.05
CA GLU A 312 -39.32 -15.86 -51.71
C GLU A 312 -37.99 -15.46 -51.05
N GLU A 313 -37.68 -14.16 -51.08
CA GLU A 313 -36.47 -13.58 -50.51
C GLU A 313 -36.45 -13.89 -49.00
N PRO A 314 -35.33 -14.37 -48.45
CA PRO A 314 -35.27 -14.67 -47.02
C PRO A 314 -35.48 -13.36 -46.22
N PRO A 315 -36.29 -13.38 -45.14
CA PRO A 315 -36.38 -12.24 -44.25
C PRO A 315 -35.00 -11.98 -43.65
N GLN A 316 -34.54 -10.72 -43.76
CA GLN A 316 -33.31 -10.22 -43.13
C GLN A 316 -33.32 -10.39 -41.61
#